data_AF-A0A399GF56-F1
#
_entry.id   AF-A0A399GF56-F1
#
_cell.length_a   1.000
_cell.length_b   1.000
_cell.length_c   1.000
_cell.angle_alpha   90.00
_cell.angle_beta   90.00
_cell.angle_gamma   90.00
#
_symmetry.space_group_name_H-M   'P 1'
#
loop_
_entity.id
_entity.type
_entity.pdbx_description
1 polymer ?
#
loop_
_entity_poly.entity_id
_entity_poly.type
_entity_poly.pdbx_seq_one_letter_code
_entity_poly.pdbx_strand_id
1 'polypeptide(L)'
;MPPDQRRWVTDVAGTPSLHCLLPVFIELTAARVNLDDDWLPTSEWFDLAGQFMLQAVIGEYLRNGAYGDETFNTIFAYGCPGVERWAEEPADVAAMRKLFCAEGNLREENREWTRIKQQYVSELLPRDRSQSSLQAIEAAQERHPYAAFEEQLLSFLRYLHDGLVKPDLAQVEEGRINIDGNELSEAESRAMIRRMCL
;
A
#
# COMPACT_ATOMS: atom_id res chain seq x y z
N MET A 1 -11.80 26.13 19.79
CA MET A 1 -12.14 25.26 18.65
C MET A 1 -12.25 26.12 17.41
N PRO A 2 -11.52 25.84 16.31
CA PRO A 2 -11.89 26.40 15.02
C PRO A 2 -12.98 25.52 14.37
N PRO A 3 -14.02 26.13 13.75
CA PRO A 3 -15.07 25.43 13.03
C PRO A 3 -14.63 25.06 11.59
N ASP A 4 -15.33 24.09 10.99
CA ASP A 4 -15.34 23.73 9.56
C ASP A 4 -14.09 23.09 8.93
N GLN A 5 -13.84 21.83 9.28
CA GLN A 5 -13.02 20.90 8.48
C GLN A 5 -13.84 19.88 7.65
N ARG A 6 -15.14 20.12 7.45
CA ARG A 6 -15.89 19.34 6.46
C ARG A 6 -15.39 19.72 5.08
N ARG A 7 -14.85 18.76 4.32
CA ARG A 7 -14.45 18.97 2.94
C ARG A 7 -15.73 19.25 2.16
N TRP A 8 -16.02 20.53 1.90
CA TRP A 8 -17.08 20.92 0.99
C TRP A 8 -16.78 20.29 -0.37
N VAL A 9 -17.82 19.81 -1.05
CA VAL A 9 -17.82 19.15 -2.37
C VAL A 9 -17.23 20.03 -3.50
N THR A 10 -16.56 21.12 -3.18
CA THR A 10 -15.97 22.11 -4.09
C THR A 10 -14.49 21.88 -4.40
N ASP A 11 -13.88 20.78 -3.95
CA ASP A 11 -12.53 20.44 -4.38
C ASP A 11 -12.54 19.84 -5.80
N VAL A 12 -12.75 20.73 -6.78
CA VAL A 12 -12.64 20.46 -8.22
C VAL A 12 -11.20 20.06 -8.61
N ALA A 13 -10.23 20.20 -7.67
CA ALA A 13 -8.85 19.76 -7.79
C ALA A 13 -8.58 18.40 -7.10
N GLY A 14 -9.57 17.49 -7.05
CA GLY A 14 -9.38 16.08 -7.39
C GLY A 14 -8.29 15.24 -6.70
N THR A 15 -7.78 15.61 -5.53
CA THR A 15 -6.84 14.72 -4.81
C THR A 15 -7.62 13.51 -4.29
N PRO A 16 -7.34 12.28 -4.80
CA PRO A 16 -8.03 11.08 -4.39
C PRO A 16 -7.88 10.86 -2.88
N SER A 17 -8.92 10.36 -2.22
CA SER A 17 -8.81 10.02 -0.80
C SER A 17 -7.87 8.82 -0.61
N LEU A 18 -7.39 8.61 0.61
CA LEU A 18 -6.61 7.41 0.91
C LEU A 18 -7.39 6.13 0.62
N HIS A 19 -8.73 6.13 0.79
CA HIS A 19 -9.54 4.98 0.38
C HIS A 19 -9.41 4.69 -1.13
N CYS A 20 -9.38 5.72 -1.98
CA CYS A 20 -9.13 5.55 -3.42
C CYS A 20 -7.70 5.08 -3.75
N LEU A 21 -6.72 5.43 -2.93
CA LEU A 21 -5.31 5.07 -3.13
C LEU A 21 -4.93 3.71 -2.54
N LEU A 22 -5.71 3.20 -1.58
CA LEU A 22 -5.47 1.91 -0.94
C LEU A 22 -5.41 0.74 -1.94
N PRO A 23 -6.34 0.60 -2.91
CA PRO A 23 -6.21 -0.42 -3.95
C PRO A 23 -4.88 -0.33 -4.71
N VAL A 24 -4.46 0.88 -5.08
CA VAL A 24 -3.20 1.11 -5.83
C VAL A 24 -1.98 0.67 -5.01
N PHE A 25 -1.98 0.94 -3.71
CA PHE A 25 -0.92 0.46 -2.80
C PHE A 25 -0.86 -1.06 -2.74
N ILE A 26 -2.01 -1.73 -2.66
CA ILE A 26 -2.10 -3.21 -2.64
C ILE A 26 -1.72 -3.80 -4.00
N GLU A 27 -2.14 -3.19 -5.11
CA GLU A 27 -1.78 -3.63 -6.45
C GLU A 27 -0.29 -3.49 -6.71
N LEU A 28 0.34 -2.40 -6.24
CA LEU A 28 1.79 -2.21 -6.33
C LEU A 28 2.54 -3.35 -5.62
N THR A 29 2.11 -3.73 -4.42
CA THR A 29 2.78 -4.80 -3.67
C THR A 29 2.47 -6.17 -4.25
N ALA A 30 1.26 -6.39 -4.78
CA ALA A 30 0.89 -7.59 -5.50
C ALA A 30 1.74 -7.76 -6.78
N ALA A 31 1.95 -6.68 -7.53
CA ALA A 31 2.84 -6.67 -8.68
C ALA A 31 4.29 -6.98 -8.28
N ARG A 32 4.75 -6.44 -7.15
CA ARG A 32 6.10 -6.71 -6.62
C ARG A 32 6.34 -8.18 -6.33
N VAL A 33 5.38 -8.85 -5.67
CA VAL A 33 5.44 -10.30 -5.37
C VAL A 33 5.48 -11.19 -6.64
N ASN A 34 5.04 -10.65 -7.77
CA ASN A 34 5.09 -11.33 -9.05
C ASN A 34 6.39 -11.08 -9.81
N LEU A 35 7.25 -10.18 -9.33
CA LEU A 35 8.63 -10.13 -9.79
C LEU A 35 9.35 -11.29 -9.12
N ASP A 36 10.03 -12.13 -9.89
CA ASP A 36 10.78 -13.30 -9.40
C ASP A 36 12.06 -12.86 -8.65
N ASP A 37 11.90 -12.02 -7.62
CA ASP A 37 12.97 -11.41 -6.84
C ASP A 37 12.87 -11.71 -5.33
N ASP A 38 12.13 -12.77 -5.01
CA ASP A 38 11.92 -13.30 -3.66
C ASP A 38 11.32 -12.30 -2.66
N TRP A 39 10.74 -11.18 -3.13
CA TRP A 39 10.07 -10.25 -2.24
C TRP A 39 8.82 -10.88 -1.62
N LEU A 40 8.76 -10.85 -0.29
CA LEU A 40 7.64 -11.36 0.50
C LEU A 40 7.17 -10.29 1.50
N PRO A 41 5.88 -10.29 1.86
CA PRO A 41 5.35 -9.37 2.86
C PRO A 41 6.00 -9.61 4.22
N THR A 42 6.53 -8.55 4.81
CA THR A 42 7.11 -8.55 6.17
C THR A 42 6.07 -8.09 7.20
N SER A 43 6.37 -8.32 8.48
CA SER A 43 5.60 -7.74 9.59
C SER A 43 5.44 -6.23 9.47
N GLU A 44 6.51 -5.53 9.07
CA GLU A 44 6.52 -4.07 8.86
C GLU A 44 5.60 -3.67 7.71
N TRP A 45 5.55 -4.45 6.63
CA TRP A 45 4.62 -4.20 5.53
C TRP A 45 3.16 -4.40 5.96
N PHE A 46 2.86 -5.46 6.70
CA PHE A 46 1.51 -5.68 7.23
C PHE A 46 1.07 -4.54 8.16
N ASP A 47 1.98 -4.05 9.00
CA ASP A 47 1.73 -2.91 9.86
C ASP A 47 1.42 -1.65 9.04
N LEU A 48 2.24 -1.35 8.03
CA LEU A 48 2.01 -0.22 7.11
C LEU A 48 0.66 -0.34 6.37
N ALA A 49 0.30 -1.53 5.90
CA ALA A 49 -0.99 -1.77 5.25
C ALA A 49 -2.17 -1.54 6.22
N GLY A 50 -2.03 -1.98 7.47
CA GLY A 50 -3.00 -1.73 8.53
C GLY A 50 -3.13 -0.24 8.88
N GLN A 51 -2.00 0.47 8.97
CA GLN A 51 -1.99 1.94 9.15
C GLN A 51 -2.65 2.66 7.99
N PHE A 52 -2.42 2.23 6.75
CA PHE A 52 -3.06 2.79 5.56
C PHE A 52 -4.58 2.68 5.67
N MET A 53 -5.10 1.48 5.99
CA MET A 53 -6.52 1.25 6.20
C MET A 53 -7.08 2.12 7.34
N LEU A 54 -6.35 2.24 8.45
CA LEU A 54 -6.74 3.10 9.56
C LEU A 54 -6.84 4.58 9.14
N GLN A 55 -5.83 5.09 8.42
CA GLN A 55 -5.83 6.48 7.94
C GLN A 55 -6.92 6.71 6.88
N ALA A 56 -7.22 5.71 6.05
CA ALA A 56 -8.34 5.76 5.12
C ALA A 56 -9.68 5.89 5.86
N VAL A 57 -9.92 5.09 6.90
CA VAL A 57 -11.14 5.21 7.73
C VAL A 57 -11.23 6.60 8.37
N ILE A 58 -10.15 7.08 8.99
CA ILE A 58 -10.11 8.42 9.60
C ILE A 58 -10.45 9.49 8.57
N GLY A 59 -9.87 9.42 7.37
CA GLY A 59 -10.14 10.35 6.28
C GLY A 59 -11.60 10.32 5.84
N GLU A 60 -12.16 9.13 5.60
CA GLU A 60 -13.54 8.99 5.13
C GLU A 60 -14.56 9.47 6.16
N TYR A 61 -14.42 9.09 7.43
CA TYR A 61 -15.41 9.40 8.46
C TYR A 61 -15.27 10.84 9.01
N LEU A 62 -14.04 11.34 9.23
CA LEU A 62 -13.85 12.67 9.82
C LEU A 62 -13.87 13.80 8.77
N ARG A 63 -13.41 13.55 7.54
CA ARG A 63 -13.26 14.60 6.51
C ARG A 63 -14.29 14.52 5.40
N ASN A 64 -14.59 13.32 4.91
CA ASN A 64 -15.52 13.11 3.79
C ASN A 64 -16.96 12.82 4.23
N GLY A 65 -17.20 12.63 5.53
CA GLY A 65 -18.55 12.47 6.08
C GLY A 65 -19.18 11.10 5.80
N ALA A 66 -18.37 10.06 5.63
CA ALA A 66 -18.86 8.69 5.57
C ALA A 66 -19.63 8.32 6.86
N TYR A 67 -20.62 7.43 6.71
CA TYR A 67 -21.47 6.95 7.78
C TYR A 67 -21.86 5.49 7.54
N GLY A 68 -22.32 4.80 8.58
CA GLY A 68 -22.58 3.36 8.51
C GLY A 68 -21.30 2.54 8.58
N ASP A 69 -21.40 1.25 8.25
CA ASP A 69 -20.32 0.26 8.32
C ASP A 69 -19.75 -0.13 6.95
N GLU A 70 -20.45 0.17 5.85
CA GLU A 70 -20.05 -0.20 4.49
C GLU A 70 -18.65 0.29 4.11
N THR A 71 -18.36 1.59 4.29
CA THR A 71 -17.04 2.16 4.00
C THR A 71 -15.95 1.53 4.85
N PHE A 72 -16.22 1.32 6.15
CA PHE A 72 -15.29 0.67 7.06
C PHE A 72 -14.98 -0.76 6.63
N ASN A 73 -16.01 -1.55 6.35
CA ASN A 73 -15.89 -2.94 5.93
C ASN A 73 -15.17 -3.06 4.59
N THR A 74 -15.42 -2.12 3.67
CA THR A 74 -14.74 -2.06 2.36
C THR A 74 -13.25 -1.79 2.53
N ILE A 75 -12.88 -0.81 3.34
CA ILE A 75 -11.46 -0.47 3.59
C ILE A 75 -10.72 -1.67 4.21
N PHE A 76 -11.35 -2.40 5.12
CA PHE A 76 -10.78 -3.60 5.75
C PHE A 76 -11.13 -4.92 5.02
N ALA A 77 -11.59 -4.88 3.76
CA ALA A 77 -11.97 -6.09 3.03
C ALA A 77 -10.76 -6.93 2.55
N TYR A 78 -9.56 -6.33 2.46
CA TYR A 78 -8.37 -7.01 1.98
C TYR A 78 -7.94 -8.16 2.90
N GLY A 79 -7.63 -9.30 2.29
CA GLY A 79 -7.32 -10.53 2.99
C GLY A 79 -7.23 -11.73 2.06
N CYS A 80 -7.12 -12.92 2.65
CA CYS A 80 -7.05 -14.16 1.88
C CYS A 80 -8.41 -14.46 1.22
N PRO A 81 -8.49 -14.62 -0.12
CA PRO A 81 -9.76 -14.71 -0.85
C PRO A 81 -10.62 -15.95 -0.52
N GLY A 82 -10.13 -16.91 0.28
CA GLY A 82 -10.92 -18.02 0.86
C GLY A 82 -11.54 -19.02 -0.12
N VAL A 83 -11.48 -18.76 -1.43
CA VAL A 83 -12.05 -19.58 -2.49
C VAL A 83 -11.07 -20.65 -2.99
N GLU A 84 -11.61 -21.73 -3.56
CA GLU A 84 -10.81 -22.78 -4.20
C GLU A 84 -10.00 -22.23 -5.37
N ARG A 85 -8.80 -22.78 -5.56
CA ARG A 85 -7.93 -22.44 -6.68
C ARG A 85 -8.59 -22.93 -7.97
N TRP A 86 -8.84 -22.03 -8.91
CA TRP A 86 -9.37 -22.37 -10.23
C TRP A 86 -8.25 -22.82 -11.16
N ALA A 87 -8.58 -23.56 -12.22
CA ALA A 87 -7.60 -24.08 -13.18
C ALA A 87 -6.82 -22.96 -13.90
N GLU A 88 -7.45 -21.80 -14.09
CA GLU A 88 -6.85 -20.58 -14.63
C GLU A 88 -7.07 -19.44 -13.63
N GLU A 89 -6.28 -19.43 -12.56
CA GLU A 89 -6.33 -18.35 -11.57
C GLU A 89 -5.66 -17.07 -12.14
N PRO A 90 -6.34 -15.92 -12.18
CA PRO A 90 -5.73 -14.67 -12.61
C PRO A 90 -4.49 -14.33 -11.78
N ALA A 91 -3.48 -13.72 -12.41
CA ALA A 91 -2.22 -13.38 -11.76
C ALA A 91 -2.41 -12.52 -10.49
N ASP A 92 -3.40 -11.63 -10.50
CA ASP A 92 -3.73 -10.78 -9.37
C ASP A 92 -4.25 -11.60 -8.17
N VAL A 93 -5.06 -12.63 -8.40
CA VAL A 93 -5.57 -13.51 -7.34
C VAL A 93 -4.43 -14.31 -6.74
N ALA A 94 -3.52 -14.83 -7.57
CA ALA A 94 -2.34 -15.55 -7.10
C ALA A 94 -1.42 -14.64 -6.25
N ALA A 95 -1.22 -13.38 -6.66
CA ALA A 95 -0.45 -12.40 -5.91
C ALA A 95 -1.09 -12.05 -4.57
N MET A 96 -2.41 -11.81 -4.55
CA MET A 96 -3.17 -11.55 -3.32
C MET A 96 -3.08 -12.72 -2.33
N ARG A 97 -3.06 -13.97 -2.83
CA ARG A 97 -2.83 -15.13 -1.96
C ARG A 97 -1.43 -15.16 -1.37
N LYS A 98 -0.40 -14.85 -2.16
CA LYS A 98 0.97 -14.76 -1.65
C LYS A 98 1.12 -13.64 -0.60
N LEU A 99 0.37 -12.54 -0.75
CA LEU A 99 0.35 -11.44 0.23
C LEU A 99 -0.35 -11.82 1.54
N PHE A 100 -1.53 -12.43 1.45
CA PHE A 100 -2.45 -12.49 2.60
C PHE A 100 -2.80 -13.89 3.09
N CYS A 101 -2.50 -14.97 2.36
CA CYS A 101 -2.79 -16.33 2.82
C CYS A 101 -1.60 -16.94 3.56
N ALA A 102 -1.89 -17.94 4.40
CA ALA A 102 -0.87 -18.71 5.09
C ALA A 102 -0.06 -19.58 4.12
N GLU A 103 1.23 -19.73 4.39
CA GLU A 103 2.11 -20.62 3.63
C GLU A 103 1.60 -22.06 3.74
N GLY A 104 1.45 -22.73 2.59
CA GLY A 104 0.93 -24.10 2.52
C GLY A 104 -0.58 -24.25 2.70
N ASN A 105 -1.32 -23.19 3.06
CA ASN A 105 -2.78 -23.20 3.16
C ASN A 105 -3.42 -21.94 2.60
N LEU A 106 -3.77 -21.99 1.31
CA LEU A 106 -4.38 -20.87 0.56
C LEU A 106 -5.83 -20.54 0.98
N ARG A 107 -6.39 -21.25 1.97
CA ARG A 107 -7.72 -20.99 2.56
C ARG A 107 -7.66 -20.28 3.91
N GLU A 108 -6.49 -20.26 4.54
CA GLU A 108 -6.29 -19.62 5.84
C GLU A 108 -5.60 -18.28 5.63
N GLU A 109 -6.09 -17.24 6.29
CA GLU A 109 -5.42 -15.94 6.30
C GLU A 109 -4.10 -16.03 7.08
N ASN A 110 -3.08 -15.30 6.62
CA ASN A 110 -1.83 -15.20 7.31
C ASN A 110 -2.08 -14.70 8.74
N ARG A 111 -1.61 -15.45 9.74
CA ARG A 111 -1.87 -15.19 11.16
C ARG A 111 -1.38 -13.83 11.62
N GLU A 112 -0.23 -13.39 11.10
CA GLU A 112 0.31 -12.08 11.42
C GLU A 112 -0.55 -10.97 10.84
N TRP A 113 -0.96 -11.11 9.58
CA TRP A 113 -1.92 -10.19 8.97
C TRP A 113 -3.22 -10.12 9.75
N THR A 114 -3.84 -11.26 10.08
CA THR A 114 -5.08 -11.31 10.87
C THR A 114 -4.92 -10.59 12.21
N ARG A 115 -3.79 -10.80 12.92
CA ARG A 115 -3.50 -10.14 14.20
C ARG A 115 -3.40 -8.63 14.03
N ILE A 116 -2.62 -8.15 13.05
CA ILE A 116 -2.39 -6.73 12.79
C ILE A 116 -3.69 -6.05 12.36
N LYS A 117 -4.45 -6.67 11.44
CA LYS A 117 -5.75 -6.20 10.98
C LYS A 117 -6.72 -6.01 12.14
N GLN A 118 -6.83 -7.01 13.02
CA GLN A 118 -7.68 -6.92 14.22
C GLN A 118 -7.23 -5.82 15.18
N GLN A 119 -5.92 -5.64 15.35
CA GLN A 119 -5.38 -4.53 16.15
C GLN A 119 -5.87 -3.18 15.60
N TYR A 120 -5.66 -2.89 14.31
CA TYR A 120 -6.09 -1.62 13.72
C TYR A 120 -7.61 -1.42 13.70
N VAL A 121 -8.39 -2.48 13.46
CA VAL A 121 -9.85 -2.43 13.58
C VAL A 121 -10.26 -2.07 15.02
N SER A 122 -9.66 -2.72 16.02
CA SER A 122 -9.96 -2.44 17.43
C SER A 122 -9.62 -1.00 17.85
N GLU A 123 -8.67 -0.36 17.16
CA GLU A 123 -8.31 1.02 17.45
C GLU A 123 -9.37 2.04 17.01
N LEU A 124 -10.19 1.67 16.04
CA LEU A 124 -11.23 2.52 15.46
C LEU A 124 -12.63 2.24 16.02
N LEU A 125 -12.77 1.17 16.80
CA LEU A 125 -14.04 0.80 17.42
C LEU A 125 -14.15 1.35 18.85
N PRO A 126 -15.37 1.68 19.30
CA PRO A 126 -15.60 2.07 20.70
C PRO A 126 -15.11 1.01 21.68
N ARG A 127 -14.32 1.44 22.68
CA ARG A 127 -13.86 0.54 23.75
C ARG A 127 -14.90 0.38 24.86
N ASP A 128 -15.68 1.43 25.07
CA ASP A 128 -16.72 1.51 26.10
C ASP A 128 -18.08 1.83 25.48
N ARG A 129 -19.16 1.37 26.13
CA ARG A 129 -20.55 1.62 25.67
C ARG A 129 -20.95 3.10 25.68
N SER A 130 -20.22 3.95 26.39
CA SER A 130 -20.44 5.39 26.43
C SER A 130 -19.76 6.16 25.30
N GLN A 131 -18.84 5.52 24.58
CA GLN A 131 -18.09 6.13 23.48
C GLN A 131 -18.84 5.90 22.16
N SER A 132 -19.04 6.95 21.37
CA SER A 132 -19.57 6.80 20.01
C SER A 132 -18.49 6.33 19.03
N SER A 133 -18.88 5.73 17.91
CA SER A 133 -17.93 5.34 16.86
C SER A 133 -17.10 6.53 16.35
N LEU A 134 -17.72 7.72 16.24
CA LEU A 134 -17.00 8.93 15.82
C LEU A 134 -15.93 9.33 16.85
N GLN A 135 -16.26 9.29 18.14
CA GLN A 135 -15.30 9.57 19.21
C GLN A 135 -14.15 8.56 19.25
N ALA A 136 -14.41 7.30 18.89
CA ALA A 136 -13.36 6.29 18.77
C ALA A 136 -12.39 6.61 17.63
N ILE A 137 -12.91 7.01 16.47
CA ILE A 137 -12.12 7.40 15.29
C ILE A 137 -11.33 8.70 15.56
N GLU A 138 -11.92 9.69 16.23
CA GLU A 138 -11.22 10.91 16.68
C GLU A 138 -10.06 10.57 17.61
N ALA A 139 -10.29 9.71 18.61
CA ALA A 139 -9.23 9.24 19.51
C ALA A 139 -8.16 8.41 18.78
N ALA A 140 -8.51 7.68 17.72
CA ALA A 140 -7.54 6.97 16.90
C ALA A 140 -6.65 7.95 16.12
N GLN A 141 -7.21 9.04 15.58
CA GLN A 141 -6.44 10.09 14.90
C GLN A 141 -5.37 10.71 15.80
N GLU A 142 -5.68 10.94 17.08
CA GLU A 142 -4.70 11.48 18.04
C GLU A 142 -3.55 10.50 18.32
N ARG A 143 -3.85 9.20 18.35
CA ARG A 143 -2.87 8.14 18.68
C ARG A 143 -2.06 7.67 17.48
N HIS A 144 -2.59 7.86 16.27
CA HIS A 144 -1.95 7.52 15.00
C HIS A 144 -1.83 8.77 14.12
N PRO A 145 -0.84 9.64 14.37
CA PRO A 145 -0.65 10.86 13.59
C PRO A 145 -0.37 10.55 12.11
N TYR A 146 -1.05 11.27 11.21
CA TYR A 146 -0.89 11.11 9.77
C TYR A 146 0.57 11.26 9.30
N ALA A 147 1.34 12.19 9.88
CA ALA A 147 2.72 12.45 9.49
C ALA A 147 3.64 11.21 9.67
N ALA A 148 3.42 10.42 10.72
CA ALA A 148 4.19 9.20 10.95
C ALA A 148 3.86 8.13 9.90
N PHE A 149 2.57 7.99 9.55
CA PHE A 149 2.14 7.11 8.46
C PHE A 149 2.74 7.55 7.11
N GLU A 150 2.68 8.84 6.79
CA GLU A 150 3.21 9.39 5.53
C GLU A 150 4.71 9.14 5.39
N GLU A 151 5.48 9.35 6.47
CA GLU A 151 6.92 9.06 6.48
C GLU A 151 7.21 7.57 6.21
N GLN A 152 6.48 6.67 6.86
CA GLN A 152 6.64 5.22 6.66
C GLN A 152 6.25 4.79 5.23
N LEU A 153 5.15 5.34 4.70
CA LEU A 153 4.72 5.07 3.33
C LEU A 153 5.77 5.53 2.32
N LEU A 154 6.28 6.76 2.46
CA LEU A 154 7.32 7.29 1.56
C LEU A 154 8.62 6.49 1.66
N SER A 155 9.01 6.08 2.87
CA SER A 155 10.16 5.21 3.09
C SER A 155 9.98 3.86 2.37
N PHE A 156 8.80 3.26 2.49
CA PHE A 156 8.48 2.00 1.81
C PHE A 156 8.47 2.14 0.29
N LEU A 157 7.86 3.21 -0.25
CA LEU A 157 7.86 3.46 -1.70
C LEU A 157 9.28 3.69 -2.22
N ARG A 158 10.13 4.37 -1.46
CA ARG A 158 11.55 4.54 -1.78
C ARG A 158 12.29 3.21 -1.76
N TYR A 159 12.05 2.37 -0.75
CA TYR A 159 12.62 1.03 -0.69
C TYR A 159 12.21 0.19 -1.91
N LEU A 160 10.94 0.24 -2.33
CA LEU A 160 10.49 -0.44 -3.54
C LEU A 160 11.16 0.11 -4.81
N HIS A 161 11.34 1.43 -4.90
CA HIS A 161 12.01 2.07 -6.02
C HIS A 161 13.50 1.69 -6.11
N ASP A 162 14.21 1.74 -4.99
CA ASP A 162 15.64 1.45 -4.91
C ASP A 162 15.92 -0.06 -5.08
N GLY A 163 14.96 -0.92 -4.75
CA GLY A 163 15.03 -2.37 -4.90
C GLY A 163 14.77 -2.89 -6.32
N LEU A 164 14.45 -2.01 -7.28
CA LEU A 164 14.27 -2.38 -8.69
C LEU A 164 15.57 -2.14 -9.47
N VAL A 165 15.98 -3.14 -10.26
CA VAL A 165 17.00 -2.92 -11.29
C VAL A 165 16.42 -1.94 -12.30
N LYS A 166 16.96 -0.72 -12.34
CA LYS A 166 16.48 0.32 -13.24
C LYS A 166 16.57 -0.19 -14.69
N PRO A 167 15.57 0.04 -15.55
CA PRO A 167 15.67 -0.33 -16.96
C PRO A 167 16.88 0.36 -17.59
N ASP A 168 17.54 -0.29 -18.55
CA ASP A 168 18.80 0.17 -19.14
C ASP A 168 18.73 1.62 -19.62
N LEU A 169 17.59 2.08 -20.14
CA LEU A 169 17.37 3.49 -20.53
C LEU A 169 17.49 4.48 -19.35
N ALA A 170 16.96 4.14 -18.18
CA ALA A 170 17.13 4.97 -16.98
C ALA A 170 18.57 4.92 -16.45
N GLN A 171 19.25 3.77 -16.58
CA GLN A 171 20.67 3.65 -16.26
C GLN A 171 21.55 4.49 -17.22
N VAL A 172 21.16 4.56 -18.50
CA VAL A 172 21.80 5.38 -19.54
C VAL A 172 21.62 6.87 -19.27
N GLU A 173 20.42 7.32 -18.90
CA GLU A 173 20.15 8.73 -18.54
C GLU A 173 20.91 9.16 -17.26
N GLU A 174 21.12 8.23 -16.33
CA GLU A 174 21.92 8.42 -15.12
C GLU A 174 23.44 8.24 -15.35
N GLY A 175 23.87 7.95 -16.59
CA GLY A 175 25.27 7.85 -16.99
C GLY A 175 25.99 6.58 -16.52
N ARG A 176 25.26 5.54 -16.12
CA ARG A 176 25.78 4.27 -15.57
C ARG A 176 25.31 3.09 -16.41
N ILE A 177 25.87 2.89 -17.61
CA ILE A 177 25.52 1.70 -18.39
C ILE A 177 26.31 0.51 -17.86
N ASN A 178 25.61 -0.53 -17.39
CA ASN A 178 26.22 -1.81 -17.02
C ASN A 178 25.91 -2.81 -18.14
N ILE A 179 26.91 -3.21 -18.94
CA ILE A 179 26.75 -4.28 -19.95
C ILE A 179 27.58 -5.47 -19.49
N ASP A 180 26.92 -6.63 -19.33
CA ASP A 180 27.56 -7.90 -18.94
C ASP A 180 28.43 -7.81 -17.65
N GLY A 181 28.01 -6.96 -16.70
CA GLY A 181 28.70 -6.79 -15.42
C GLY A 181 29.93 -5.88 -15.45
N ASN A 182 30.17 -5.18 -16.57
CA ASN A 182 31.16 -4.11 -16.65
C ASN A 182 30.47 -2.74 -16.75
N GLU A 183 30.77 -1.86 -15.78
CA GLU A 183 30.38 -0.45 -15.83
C GLU A 183 31.14 0.24 -16.97
N LEU A 184 30.40 0.74 -17.96
CA LEU A 184 30.94 1.60 -19.00
C LEU A 184 31.10 3.02 -18.45
N SER A 185 32.23 3.65 -18.73
CA SER A 185 32.41 5.07 -18.41
C SER A 185 31.39 5.93 -19.16
N GLU A 186 31.08 7.13 -18.65
CA GLU A 186 30.13 8.06 -19.29
C GLU A 186 30.51 8.36 -20.76
N ALA A 187 31.81 8.41 -21.05
CA ALA A 187 32.32 8.65 -22.40
C ALA A 187 32.03 7.48 -23.36
N GLU A 188 32.22 6.25 -22.90
CA GLU A 188 31.95 5.03 -23.67
C GLU A 188 30.44 4.83 -23.86
N SER A 189 29.67 5.12 -22.83
CA SER A 189 28.21 5.10 -22.83
C SER A 189 27.62 6.04 -23.88
N ARG A 190 28.06 7.31 -23.91
CA ARG A 190 27.63 8.30 -24.92
C ARG A 190 28.08 7.92 -26.34
N ALA A 191 29.25 7.31 -26.49
CA ALA A 191 29.74 6.84 -27.78
C ALA A 191 28.92 5.65 -28.32
N MET A 192 28.44 4.78 -27.43
CA MET A 192 27.62 3.63 -27.79
C MET A 192 26.20 4.04 -28.23
N ILE A 193 25.57 4.98 -27.51
CA ILE A 193 24.28 5.56 -27.94
C ILE A 193 24.39 6.17 -29.34
N ARG A 194 25.48 6.89 -29.63
CA ARG A 194 25.75 7.42 -30.98
C ARG A 194 25.96 6.34 -32.04
N ARG A 195 26.41 5.14 -31.67
CA ARG A 195 26.56 3.98 -32.57
C ARG A 195 25.26 3.20 -32.77
N MET A 196 24.35 3.23 -31.80
CA MET A 196 23.07 2.51 -31.85
C MET A 196 21.92 3.34 -32.44
N CYS A 197 22.05 4.66 -32.52
CA CYS A 197 21.18 5.48 -33.36
C CYS A 197 21.48 5.22 -34.85
N LEU A 198 20.53 4.57 -35.55
CA LEU A 198 20.33 4.70 -37.00
C LEU A 198 20.03 6.16 -37.37
#